data_AF-A0A537YVC3-F1
#
_entry.id   AF-A0A537YVC3-F1
#
_cell.length_a   1.000
_cell.length_b   1.000
_cell.length_c   1.000
_cell.angle_alpha   90.00
_cell.angle_beta   90.00
_cell.angle_gamma   90.00
#
_symmetry.space_group_name_H-M   'P 1'
#
loop_
_entity.id
_entity.type
_entity.pdbx_description
1 polymer ?
#
loop_
_entity_poly.entity_id
_entity_poly.type
_entity_poly.pdbx_seq_one_letter_code
_entity_poly.pdbx_strand_id
1 'polypeptide(L)'
;MSRFLALFTFALLLGGLLISGCGDSSDADPVLLGEAAYVKRATAICEGTEKKELEGAIDYSKEHPSAKAVEMVEPVLLPLLERQGEQMRALGVPSGNEAAVESMMEEFEAALEESKENPQSVAGASTNPFKEYDRLAKEADLVACSHVP
;
A
#
# COMPACT_ATOMS: atom_id res chain seq x y z
N MET A 1 47.78 26.06 50.82
CA MET A 1 49.10 26.25 50.19
C MET A 1 49.58 24.90 49.69
N SER A 2 50.18 24.89 48.50
CA SER A 2 50.78 23.76 47.77
C SER A 2 49.84 22.92 46.90
N ARG A 3 50.13 22.59 45.64
CA ARG A 3 51.01 23.13 44.58
C ARG A 3 50.92 22.16 43.40
N PHE A 4 50.94 22.68 42.17
CA PHE A 4 51.44 22.08 40.93
C PHE A 4 50.74 20.87 40.26
N LEU A 5 50.04 21.20 39.15
CA LEU A 5 50.28 20.72 37.77
C LEU A 5 51.02 19.38 37.56
N ALA A 6 50.34 18.43 36.91
CA ALA A 6 50.82 17.61 35.76
C ALA A 6 49.68 16.68 35.30
N LEU A 7 48.99 16.97 34.19
CA LEU A 7 49.25 16.36 32.87
C LEU A 7 49.41 14.83 32.90
N PHE A 8 48.31 14.10 32.73
CA PHE A 8 48.30 12.81 32.04
C PHE A 8 46.95 12.62 31.33
N THR A 9 46.93 13.00 30.06
CA THR A 9 45.91 12.59 29.09
C THR A 9 46.03 11.08 28.87
N PHE A 10 45.02 10.31 29.26
CA PHE A 10 44.77 8.99 28.71
C PHE A 10 43.27 8.83 28.48
N ALA A 11 42.91 8.81 27.20
CA ALA A 11 41.61 8.41 26.72
C ALA A 11 41.40 6.92 27.01
N LEU A 12 40.21 6.52 27.47
CA LEU A 12 39.41 5.52 26.77
C LEU A 12 38.02 5.36 27.41
N LEU A 13 37.05 5.27 26.50
CA LEU A 13 35.66 4.86 26.64
C LEU A 13 35.36 3.85 27.76
N LEU A 14 34.33 4.11 28.57
CA LEU A 14 33.31 3.15 28.99
C LEU A 14 32.38 3.80 30.04
N GLY A 15 31.08 3.91 29.74
CA GLY A 15 30.07 4.14 30.78
C GLY A 15 28.91 5.01 30.35
N GLY A 16 27.73 4.42 30.22
CA GLY A 16 26.49 5.16 30.06
C GLY A 16 25.28 4.31 29.73
N LEU A 17 25.00 3.28 30.53
CA LEU A 17 23.64 2.70 30.60
C LEU A 17 22.68 3.79 31.07
N LEU A 18 22.00 4.45 30.15
CA LEU A 18 20.81 5.23 30.43
C LEU A 18 19.61 4.37 30.08
N ILE A 19 19.15 3.57 31.06
CA ILE A 19 17.76 3.10 31.09
C ILE A 19 16.94 4.30 31.52
N SER A 20 16.59 5.16 30.56
CA SER A 20 15.48 6.09 30.70
C SER A 20 14.23 5.39 30.17
N GLY A 21 13.45 4.78 31.07
CA GLY A 21 12.05 4.51 30.81
C GLY A 21 11.35 5.85 30.64
N CYS A 22 11.10 6.24 29.39
CA CYS A 22 10.14 7.27 29.06
C CYS A 22 8.87 6.55 28.65
N GLY A 23 7.97 6.36 29.62
CA GLY A 23 6.57 6.22 29.32
C GLY A 23 6.12 7.56 28.74
N ASP A 24 5.80 7.56 27.46
CA ASP A 24 4.99 8.58 26.86
C ASP A 24 3.98 7.84 26.00
N SER A 25 2.77 7.72 26.53
CA SER A 25 1.57 7.45 25.73
C SER A 25 1.35 8.68 24.85
N SER A 26 2.23 8.85 23.87
CA SER A 26 1.88 9.56 22.66
C SER A 26 0.98 8.59 21.92
N ASP A 27 -0.33 8.85 21.97
CA ASP A 27 -1.18 8.62 20.81
C ASP A 27 -0.42 9.23 19.63
N ALA A 28 0.40 8.42 18.98
CA ALA A 28 1.14 8.84 17.81
C ALA A 28 0.05 9.07 16.78
N ASP A 29 -0.31 10.34 16.57
CA ASP A 29 -1.09 10.73 15.42
C ASP A 29 -0.51 9.98 14.22
N PRO A 30 -1.33 9.24 13.46
CA PRO A 30 -0.85 8.52 12.30
C PRO A 30 -0.04 9.51 11.47
N VAL A 31 1.23 9.17 11.19
CA VAL A 31 2.11 10.03 10.41
C VAL A 31 1.49 10.16 9.03
N LEU A 32 0.73 11.24 8.83
CA LEU A 32 0.07 11.52 7.58
C LEU A 32 1.16 11.73 6.54
N LEU A 33 1.11 10.93 5.49
CA LEU A 33 2.02 11.09 4.37
C LEU A 33 1.65 12.39 3.66
N GLY A 34 2.65 13.20 3.30
CA GLY A 34 2.43 14.24 2.32
C GLY A 34 1.98 13.62 0.98
N GLU A 35 1.14 14.33 0.23
CA GLU A 35 0.57 13.85 -1.03
C GLU A 35 1.59 13.20 -1.98
N ALA A 36 2.72 13.87 -2.24
CA ALA A 36 3.76 13.32 -3.12
C ALA A 36 4.38 12.01 -2.60
N ALA A 37 4.52 11.86 -1.27
CA ALA A 37 5.03 10.63 -0.67
C ALA A 37 3.99 9.51 -0.73
N TYR A 38 2.71 9.84 -0.57
CA TYR A 38 1.61 8.92 -0.73
C TYR A 38 1.53 8.41 -2.18
N VAL A 39 1.44 9.32 -3.17
CA VAL A 39 1.38 8.97 -4.60
C VAL A 39 2.51 8.03 -4.98
N LYS A 40 3.76 8.35 -4.58
CA LYS A 40 4.90 7.48 -4.88
C LYS A 40 4.76 6.06 -4.31
N ARG A 41 4.26 5.92 -3.08
CA ARG A 41 4.11 4.60 -2.44
C ARG A 41 2.92 3.83 -3.01
N ALA A 42 1.80 4.52 -3.22
CA ALA A 42 0.60 3.96 -3.84
C ALA A 42 0.89 3.47 -5.26
N THR A 43 1.56 4.27 -6.09
CA THR A 43 2.03 3.85 -7.42
C THR A 43 2.85 2.57 -7.37
N ALA A 44 3.81 2.46 -6.45
CA ALA A 44 4.63 1.25 -6.33
C ALA A 44 3.83 0.01 -5.91
N ILE A 45 2.75 0.18 -5.12
CA ILE A 45 1.85 -0.92 -4.77
C ILE A 45 1.06 -1.37 -6.00
N CYS A 46 0.48 -0.43 -6.75
CA CYS A 46 -0.36 -0.73 -7.90
C CYS A 46 0.45 -1.35 -9.05
N GLU A 47 1.61 -0.78 -9.40
CA GLU A 47 2.55 -1.38 -10.38
C GLU A 47 3.03 -2.78 -9.93
N GLY A 48 3.30 -2.93 -8.63
CA GLY A 48 3.68 -4.22 -8.07
C GLY A 48 2.56 -5.26 -8.13
N THR A 49 1.30 -4.82 -8.08
CA THR A 49 0.13 -5.69 -8.19
C THR A 49 -0.11 -6.08 -9.64
N GLU A 50 -0.09 -5.12 -10.57
CA GLU A 50 -0.19 -5.37 -12.02
C GLU A 50 0.88 -6.38 -12.48
N LYS A 51 2.12 -6.22 -12.01
CA LYS A 51 3.18 -7.17 -12.33
C LYS A 51 2.87 -8.59 -11.85
N LYS A 52 2.38 -8.73 -10.61
CA LYS A 52 2.02 -10.04 -10.04
C LYS A 52 0.81 -10.65 -10.72
N GLU A 53 -0.11 -9.82 -11.18
CA GLU A 53 -1.26 -10.27 -11.94
C GLU A 53 -0.81 -10.88 -13.27
N LEU A 54 0.07 -10.19 -14.01
CA LEU A 54 0.64 -10.72 -15.25
C LEU A 54 1.40 -12.03 -15.01
N GLU A 55 2.24 -12.08 -13.97
CA GLU A 55 2.97 -13.30 -13.59
C GLU A 55 2.00 -14.44 -13.25
N GLY A 56 0.98 -14.18 -12.43
CA GLY A 56 -0.04 -15.15 -12.04
C GLY A 56 -0.89 -15.61 -13.21
N ALA A 57 -1.25 -14.72 -14.12
CA ALA A 57 -2.00 -15.04 -15.35
C ALA A 57 -1.20 -15.97 -16.26
N ILE A 58 0.11 -15.69 -16.42
CA ILE A 58 1.04 -16.52 -17.19
C ILE A 58 1.13 -17.92 -16.58
N ASP A 59 1.34 -18.02 -15.27
CA ASP A 59 1.48 -19.32 -14.60
C ASP A 59 0.17 -20.11 -14.60
N TYR A 60 -0.96 -19.46 -14.31
CA TYR A 60 -2.28 -20.07 -14.42
C TYR A 60 -2.55 -20.58 -15.83
N SER A 61 -2.20 -19.82 -16.88
CA SER A 61 -2.39 -20.24 -18.28
C SER A 61 -1.53 -21.44 -18.67
N LYS A 62 -0.34 -21.62 -18.09
CA LYS A 62 0.50 -22.81 -18.32
C LYS A 62 -0.13 -24.06 -17.71
N GLU A 63 -0.70 -23.93 -16.52
CA GLU A 63 -1.37 -25.02 -15.80
C GLU A 63 -2.76 -25.32 -16.38
N HIS A 64 -3.42 -24.30 -16.93
CA HIS A 64 -4.77 -24.33 -17.46
C HIS A 64 -4.84 -23.77 -18.90
N PRO A 65 -4.24 -24.46 -19.91
CA PRO A 65 -4.09 -23.93 -21.27
C PRO A 65 -5.40 -23.70 -22.05
N SER A 66 -6.53 -24.13 -21.51
CA SER A 66 -7.87 -23.92 -22.09
C SER A 66 -8.79 -23.09 -21.22
N ALA A 67 -8.29 -22.54 -20.10
CA ALA A 67 -9.08 -21.67 -19.25
C ALA A 67 -9.40 -20.34 -19.94
N LYS A 68 -10.60 -19.84 -19.70
CA LYS A 68 -10.97 -18.48 -20.10
C LYS A 68 -10.40 -17.47 -19.10
N ALA A 69 -10.22 -16.23 -19.54
CA ALA A 69 -9.75 -15.14 -18.67
C ALA A 69 -10.64 -14.95 -17.41
N VAL A 70 -11.94 -15.22 -17.51
CA VAL A 70 -12.83 -15.12 -16.33
C VAL A 70 -12.51 -16.17 -15.25
N GLU A 71 -11.91 -17.30 -15.63
CA GLU A 71 -11.59 -18.39 -14.70
C GLU A 71 -10.35 -18.09 -13.84
N MET A 72 -9.52 -17.10 -14.22
CA MET A 72 -8.41 -16.63 -13.38
C MET A 72 -8.80 -15.53 -12.39
N VAL A 73 -10.02 -14.98 -12.47
CA VAL A 73 -10.43 -13.86 -11.60
C VAL A 73 -10.37 -14.27 -10.12
N GLU A 74 -11.05 -15.35 -9.74
CA GLU A 74 -11.06 -15.82 -8.35
C GLU A 74 -9.67 -16.31 -7.86
N PRO A 75 -8.94 -17.20 -8.57
CA PRO A 75 -7.70 -17.76 -8.03
C PRO A 75 -6.48 -16.83 -8.15
N VAL A 76 -6.50 -15.87 -9.07
CA VAL A 76 -5.34 -15.00 -9.35
C VAL A 76 -5.63 -13.54 -9.00
N LEU A 77 -6.67 -12.95 -9.60
CA LEU A 77 -6.88 -11.50 -9.54
C LEU A 77 -7.40 -11.04 -8.17
N LEU A 78 -8.47 -11.63 -7.64
CA LEU A 78 -9.08 -11.18 -6.38
C LEU A 78 -8.11 -11.22 -5.18
N PRO A 79 -7.29 -12.26 -4.97
CA PRO A 79 -6.32 -12.28 -3.87
C PRO A 79 -5.22 -11.20 -4.00
N LEU A 80 -4.91 -10.79 -5.23
CA LEU A 80 -3.96 -9.71 -5.49
C LEU A 80 -4.59 -8.35 -5.19
N LEU A 81 -5.84 -8.13 -5.60
CA LEU A 81 -6.59 -6.91 -5.30
C LEU A 81 -6.87 -6.76 -3.80
N GLU A 82 -7.22 -7.84 -3.09
CA GLU A 82 -7.33 -7.82 -1.63
C GLU A 82 -6.05 -7.31 -0.96
N ARG A 83 -4.91 -7.84 -1.40
CA ARG A 83 -3.60 -7.43 -0.89
C ARG A 83 -3.27 -5.99 -1.26
N GLN A 84 -3.59 -5.54 -2.48
CA GLN A 84 -3.44 -4.15 -2.88
C GLN A 84 -4.25 -3.24 -1.95
N GLY A 85 -5.52 -3.57 -1.68
CA GLY A 85 -6.37 -2.83 -0.76
C GLY A 85 -5.79 -2.72 0.65
N GLU A 86 -5.30 -3.84 1.20
CA GLU A 86 -4.62 -3.86 2.50
C GLU A 86 -3.37 -2.97 2.53
N GLN A 87 -2.53 -3.06 1.50
CA GLN A 87 -1.31 -2.27 1.40
C GLN A 87 -1.61 -0.77 1.24
N MET A 88 -2.65 -0.43 0.47
CA MET A 88 -3.12 0.95 0.28
C MET A 88 -3.65 1.52 1.60
N ARG A 89 -4.51 0.80 2.33
CA ARG A 89 -4.97 1.23 3.66
C ARG A 89 -3.82 1.45 4.64
N ALA A 90 -2.81 0.59 4.60
CA ALA A 90 -1.64 0.72 5.45
C ALA A 90 -0.80 1.98 5.18
N LEU A 91 -0.99 2.64 4.03
CA LEU A 91 -0.39 3.96 3.77
C LEU A 91 -1.10 5.09 4.54
N GLY A 92 -2.33 4.86 5.02
CA GLY A 92 -3.20 5.91 5.54
C GLY A 92 -3.76 6.79 4.42
N VAL A 93 -4.17 8.02 4.77
CA VAL A 93 -4.62 9.02 3.80
C VAL A 93 -3.58 10.14 3.70
N PRO A 94 -3.40 10.76 2.51
CA PRO A 94 -2.46 11.85 2.35
C PRO A 94 -3.00 13.16 2.93
N SER A 95 -2.12 13.95 3.53
CA SER A 95 -2.48 15.31 3.96
C SER A 95 -2.86 16.18 2.75
N GLY A 96 -4.02 16.84 2.80
CA GLY A 96 -4.50 17.77 1.77
C GLY A 96 -5.29 17.13 0.62
N ASN A 97 -5.41 15.80 0.60
CA ASN A 97 -6.23 15.07 -0.37
C ASN A 97 -6.95 13.87 0.28
N GLU A 98 -7.27 13.98 1.57
CA GLU A 98 -7.83 12.91 2.40
C GLU A 98 -9.16 12.41 1.82
N ALA A 99 -10.11 13.33 1.59
CA ALA A 99 -11.45 12.98 1.14
C ALA A 99 -11.46 12.24 -0.22
N ALA A 100 -10.60 12.63 -1.17
CA ALA A 100 -10.55 11.96 -2.47
C ALA A 100 -9.99 10.54 -2.33
N VAL A 101 -8.96 10.35 -1.51
CA VAL A 101 -8.37 9.02 -1.27
C VAL A 101 -9.31 8.14 -0.44
N GLU A 102 -10.01 8.69 0.54
CA GLU A 102 -11.04 7.96 1.30
C GLU A 102 -12.15 7.47 0.38
N SER A 103 -12.76 8.35 -0.41
CA SER A 103 -13.79 7.95 -1.36
C SER A 103 -13.29 6.94 -2.39
N MET A 104 -12.06 7.11 -2.90
CA MET A 104 -11.45 6.12 -3.79
C MET A 104 -11.32 4.74 -3.11
N MET A 105 -10.87 4.68 -1.86
CA MET A 105 -10.72 3.42 -1.14
C MET A 105 -12.06 2.78 -0.76
N GLU A 106 -13.09 3.57 -0.46
CA GLU A 106 -14.46 3.07 -0.25
C GLU A 106 -15.01 2.40 -1.52
N GLU A 107 -14.84 3.03 -2.69
CA GLU A 107 -15.24 2.44 -3.97
C GLU A 107 -14.43 1.19 -4.33
N PHE A 108 -13.14 1.16 -4.00
CA PHE A 108 -12.31 -0.04 -4.17
C PHE A 108 -12.86 -1.22 -3.37
N GLU A 109 -13.22 -0.99 -2.11
CA GLU A 109 -13.75 -2.02 -1.22
C GLU A 109 -15.12 -2.52 -1.68
N ALA A 110 -16.01 -1.59 -2.05
CA ALA A 110 -17.31 -1.95 -2.60
C ALA A 110 -17.17 -2.80 -3.86
N ALA A 111 -16.28 -2.39 -4.78
CA ALA A 111 -16.03 -3.12 -6.01
C ALA A 111 -15.41 -4.51 -5.76
N LEU A 112 -14.53 -4.62 -4.78
CA LEU A 112 -13.91 -5.88 -4.39
C LEU A 112 -14.93 -6.86 -3.80
N GLU A 113 -15.83 -6.39 -2.93
CA GLU A 113 -16.91 -7.22 -2.39
C GLU A 113 -17.90 -7.64 -3.49
N GLU A 114 -18.30 -6.74 -4.38
CA GLU A 114 -19.13 -7.09 -5.54
C GLU A 114 -18.45 -8.15 -6.43
N SER A 115 -17.13 -8.04 -6.63
CA SER A 115 -16.38 -8.99 -7.44
C SER A 115 -16.23 -10.36 -6.79
N LYS A 116 -16.25 -10.44 -5.45
CA LYS A 116 -16.30 -11.74 -4.75
C LYS A 116 -17.66 -12.41 -4.91
N GLU A 117 -18.74 -11.64 -4.94
CA GLU A 117 -20.09 -12.16 -5.15
C GLU A 117 -20.34 -12.53 -6.63
N ASN A 118 -19.75 -11.77 -7.55
CA ASN A 118 -19.90 -11.96 -8.98
C ASN A 118 -18.56 -11.77 -9.74
N PRO A 119 -17.65 -12.74 -9.70
CA PRO A 119 -16.33 -12.62 -10.35
C PRO A 119 -16.39 -12.38 -11.86
N GLN A 120 -17.50 -12.75 -12.51
CA GLN A 120 -17.66 -12.52 -13.94
C GLN A 120 -17.88 -11.04 -14.29
N SER A 121 -18.29 -10.19 -13.34
CA SER A 121 -18.53 -8.77 -13.58
C SER A 121 -17.25 -8.03 -13.95
N VAL A 122 -16.11 -8.42 -13.35
CA VAL A 122 -14.77 -7.84 -13.57
C VAL A 122 -14.37 -7.89 -15.04
N ALA A 123 -14.59 -9.03 -15.70
CA ALA A 123 -14.24 -9.20 -17.12
C ALA A 123 -15.15 -8.41 -18.09
N GLY A 124 -16.22 -7.78 -17.60
CA GLY A 124 -17.20 -7.11 -18.44
C GLY A 124 -16.94 -5.61 -18.58
N ALA A 125 -16.66 -5.15 -19.80
CA ALA A 125 -16.37 -3.73 -20.06
C ALA A 125 -17.50 -2.77 -19.65
N SER A 126 -18.76 -3.20 -19.55
CA SER A 126 -19.88 -2.38 -19.04
C SER A 126 -20.17 -2.61 -17.55
N THR A 127 -19.84 -3.79 -17.02
CA THR A 127 -20.22 -4.28 -15.69
C THR A 127 -19.08 -4.31 -14.69
N ASN A 128 -17.85 -3.97 -15.10
CA ASN A 128 -16.69 -4.00 -14.21
C ASN A 128 -16.94 -3.04 -13.04
N PRO A 129 -16.94 -3.55 -11.79
CA PRO A 129 -17.28 -2.75 -10.62
C PRO A 129 -16.19 -1.74 -10.25
N PHE A 130 -14.94 -1.93 -10.73
CA PHE A 130 -13.81 -1.04 -10.44
C PHE A 130 -13.77 0.23 -11.29
N LYS A 131 -14.74 0.47 -12.18
CA LYS A 131 -14.72 1.67 -13.04
C LYS A 131 -14.74 2.98 -12.27
N GLU A 132 -15.54 3.04 -11.21
CA GLU A 132 -15.64 4.26 -10.41
C GLU A 132 -14.37 4.47 -9.58
N TYR A 133 -13.83 3.39 -9.02
CA TYR A 133 -12.50 3.38 -8.44
C TYR A 133 -11.43 3.91 -9.41
N ASP A 134 -11.38 3.41 -10.65
CA ASP A 134 -10.42 3.84 -11.67
C ASP A 134 -10.56 5.33 -12.00
N ARG A 135 -11.80 5.84 -12.05
CA ARG A 135 -12.06 7.26 -12.27
C ARG A 135 -11.50 8.10 -11.12
N LEU A 136 -11.80 7.70 -9.87
CA LEU A 136 -11.32 8.40 -8.66
C LEU A 136 -9.80 8.32 -8.53
N ALA A 137 -9.19 7.19 -8.84
CA ALA A 137 -7.74 7.04 -8.84
C ALA A 137 -7.05 8.01 -9.82
N LYS A 138 -7.63 8.23 -11.01
CA LYS A 138 -7.12 9.25 -11.96
C LYS A 138 -7.24 10.66 -11.41
N GLU A 139 -8.35 10.98 -10.75
CA GLU A 139 -8.57 12.30 -10.15
C GLU A 139 -7.66 12.57 -8.95
N ALA A 140 -7.21 11.52 -8.27
CA ALA A 140 -6.25 11.59 -7.18
C ALA A 140 -4.77 11.50 -7.63
N ASP A 141 -4.48 11.64 -8.94
CA ASP A 141 -3.14 11.50 -9.54
C ASP A 141 -2.48 10.11 -9.34
N LEU A 142 -3.28 9.08 -9.08
CA LEU A 142 -2.88 7.68 -8.88
C LEU A 142 -3.10 6.85 -10.15
N VAL A 143 -2.57 7.32 -11.29
CA VAL A 143 -2.79 6.69 -12.62
C VAL A 143 -2.36 5.22 -12.68
N ALA A 144 -1.33 4.82 -11.92
CA ALA A 144 -0.92 3.42 -11.85
C ALA A 144 -1.97 2.52 -11.17
N CYS A 145 -2.86 3.10 -10.36
CA CYS A 145 -3.93 2.39 -9.68
C CYS A 145 -5.25 2.40 -10.46
N SER A 146 -5.31 3.06 -11.62
CA SER A 146 -6.56 3.33 -12.33
C SER A 146 -6.85 2.41 -13.51
N HIS A 147 -6.37 1.17 -13.43
CA HIS A 147 -6.44 0.18 -14.49
C HIS A 147 -6.64 -1.21 -13.88
N VAL A 148 -7.68 -1.37 -13.07
CA VAL A 148 -8.09 -2.72 -12.66
C VAL A 148 -8.64 -3.45 -13.90
N PRO A 149 -8.15 -4.65 -14.23
CA PRO A 149 -8.50 -5.38 -15.46
C PRO A 149 -9.99 -5.67 -15.64
#